data_AF-A0A178MXG5-F1
#
_entry.id   AF-A0A178MXG5-F1
#
_cell.length_a   1.000
_cell.length_b   1.000
_cell.length_c   1.000
_cell.angle_alpha   90.00
_cell.angle_beta   90.00
_cell.angle_gamma   90.00
#
_symmetry.space_group_name_H-M   'P 1'
#
loop_
_entity.id
_entity.type
_entity.pdbx_description
1 polymer ?
#
loop_
_entity_poly.entity_id
_entity_poly.type
_entity_poly.pdbx_seq_one_letter_code
_entity_poly.pdbx_strand_id
1 'polypeptide(L)'
;MIRSIAVATAMLALAACADRPWPNAEMSGDSPAHFNFRSDDQHALATVAAAEQGKPVTWKVSDRTYGSVIPAATQYADRAGRPCRGLKQERTGWTARDVTACKGADGIWVVSDYSPDKAD
;
A
#
# COMPACT_ATOMS: atom_id res chain seq x y z
N MET A 1 -37.70 10.80 -56.92
CA MET A 1 -38.30 11.89 -56.12
C MET A 1 -37.95 11.68 -54.65
N ILE A 2 -37.31 12.69 -54.04
CA ILE A 2 -37.44 13.14 -52.63
C ILE A 2 -37.28 12.07 -51.52
N ARG A 3 -36.07 11.93 -50.95
CA ARG A 3 -35.63 12.38 -49.60
C ARG A 3 -36.39 11.78 -48.41
N SER A 4 -35.67 11.08 -47.54
CA SER A 4 -35.81 11.17 -46.07
C SER A 4 -34.55 10.63 -45.41
N ILE A 5 -33.76 11.55 -44.84
CA ILE A 5 -32.61 11.27 -43.97
C ILE A 5 -33.14 11.38 -42.55
N ALA A 6 -33.07 10.31 -41.77
CA ALA A 6 -33.26 10.38 -40.32
C ALA A 6 -31.88 10.34 -39.66
N VAL A 7 -31.40 11.53 -39.27
CA VAL A 7 -30.26 11.72 -38.38
C VAL A 7 -30.77 11.45 -36.96
N ALA A 8 -30.42 10.31 -36.38
CA ALA A 8 -30.61 10.08 -34.95
C ALA A 8 -29.35 10.55 -34.23
N THR A 9 -29.41 11.77 -33.71
CA THR A 9 -28.42 12.41 -32.86
C THR A 9 -28.33 11.64 -31.54
N ALA A 10 -27.30 10.81 -31.38
CA ALA A 10 -27.00 10.19 -30.09
C ALA A 10 -26.36 11.26 -29.20
N MET A 11 -27.12 11.67 -28.18
CA MET A 11 -26.71 12.68 -27.20
C MET A 11 -25.48 12.20 -26.43
N LEU A 12 -24.42 13.01 -26.46
CA LEU A 12 -23.30 12.89 -25.54
C LEU A 12 -23.81 13.07 -24.10
N ALA A 13 -23.78 12.02 -23.31
CA ALA A 13 -23.83 12.12 -21.86
C ALA A 13 -22.41 12.44 -21.36
N LEU A 14 -22.06 13.73 -21.33
CA LEU A 14 -20.99 14.21 -20.47
C LEU A 14 -21.49 14.02 -19.02
N ALA A 15 -21.03 12.95 -18.37
CA ALA A 15 -21.19 12.81 -16.94
C ALA A 15 -20.52 14.02 -16.28
N ALA A 16 -21.35 14.94 -15.79
CA ALA A 16 -20.90 16.03 -14.96
C ALA A 16 -20.21 15.42 -13.74
N CYS A 17 -18.90 15.64 -13.62
CA CYS A 17 -18.21 15.58 -12.35
C CYS A 17 -18.90 16.60 -11.45
N ALA A 18 -19.87 16.16 -10.65
CA ALA A 18 -20.47 16.98 -9.63
C ALA A 18 -19.37 17.27 -8.60
N ASP A 19 -18.73 18.43 -8.73
CA ASP A 19 -18.01 19.10 -7.65
C ASP A 19 -18.97 19.21 -6.46
N ARG A 20 -18.91 18.23 -5.56
CA ARG A 20 -19.57 18.34 -4.26
C ARG A 20 -18.84 19.46 -3.51
N PRO A 21 -19.52 20.56 -3.13
CA PRO A 21 -18.92 21.50 -2.20
C PRO A 21 -18.77 20.78 -0.87
N TRP A 22 -17.53 20.49 -0.50
CA TRP A 22 -17.20 20.01 0.83
C TRP A 22 -17.63 21.10 1.82
N PRO A 23 -18.51 20.82 2.78
CA PRO A 23 -18.89 21.80 3.77
C PRO A 23 -17.62 22.21 4.54
N ASN A 24 -17.35 23.50 4.44
CA ASN A 24 -16.40 24.34 5.15
C ASN A 24 -15.63 23.67 6.28
N ALA A 25 -14.31 23.80 6.15
CA ALA A 25 -13.28 23.44 7.09
C ALA A 25 -13.49 24.12 8.45
N GLU A 26 -14.14 23.41 9.35
CA GLU A 26 -13.84 23.45 10.78
C GLU A 26 -13.31 22.08 11.20
N MET A 27 -12.26 21.61 10.51
CA MET A 27 -11.40 20.56 11.06
C MET A 27 -10.60 21.21 12.18
N SER A 28 -11.15 21.14 13.39
CA SER A 28 -10.40 21.36 14.63
C SER A 28 -9.06 20.62 14.51
N GLY A 29 -7.97 21.33 14.75
CA GLY A 29 -6.59 20.95 14.45
C GLY A 29 -6.01 19.80 15.28
N ASP A 30 -6.77 18.72 15.46
CA ASP A 30 -6.33 17.45 16.02
C ASP A 30 -6.78 16.33 15.07
N SER A 31 -6.11 16.22 13.91
CA SER A 31 -6.14 14.98 13.14
C SER A 31 -5.19 13.97 13.82
N PRO A 32 -5.69 12.84 14.37
CA PRO A 32 -4.86 11.87 15.09
C PRO A 32 -3.92 11.05 14.19
N ALA A 33 -3.74 11.46 12.94
CA ALA A 33 -2.88 10.78 11.98
C ALA A 33 -1.77 11.72 11.50
N HIS A 34 -0.65 11.70 12.22
CA HIS A 34 0.62 12.23 11.72
C HIS A 34 1.12 11.35 10.57
N PHE A 35 0.50 11.42 9.39
CA PHE A 35 1.02 10.82 8.17
C PHE A 35 2.29 11.59 7.77
N ASN A 36 3.44 10.94 7.92
CA ASN A 36 4.70 11.47 7.41
C ASN A 36 5.00 10.72 6.13
N PHE A 37 4.50 11.23 5.01
CA PHE A 37 4.61 10.62 3.68
C PHE A 37 6.04 10.15 3.37
N ARG A 38 7.06 10.93 3.75
CA ARG A 38 8.46 10.56 3.53
C ARG A 38 8.90 9.35 4.36
N SER A 39 8.47 9.27 5.62
CA SER A 39 8.76 8.13 6.49
C SER A 39 8.02 6.88 6.00
N ASP A 40 6.79 7.03 5.52
CA ASP A 40 5.97 5.91 5.06
C ASP A 40 6.48 5.34 3.72
N ASP A 41 6.95 6.19 2.81
CA ASP A 41 7.64 5.77 1.58
C ASP A 41 8.94 5.01 1.92
N GLN A 42 9.73 5.53 2.86
CA GLN A 42 10.96 4.87 3.30
C GLN A 42 10.69 3.54 3.99
N HIS A 43 9.58 3.43 4.73
CA HIS A 43 9.12 2.19 5.32
C HIS A 43 8.74 1.16 4.25
N ALA A 44 7.99 1.56 3.24
CA ALA A 44 7.62 0.70 2.12
C ALA A 44 8.87 0.17 1.38
N LEU A 45 9.82 1.06 1.08
CA LEU A 45 11.09 0.69 0.44
C LEU A 45 11.92 -0.26 1.30
N ALA A 46 12.02 -0.01 2.62
CA ALA A 46 12.73 -0.90 3.53
C ALA A 46 12.08 -2.29 3.58
N THR A 47 10.74 -2.35 3.50
CA THR A 47 9.99 -3.61 3.48
C THR A 47 10.29 -4.42 2.23
N VAL A 48 10.24 -3.79 1.06
CA VAL A 48 10.60 -4.43 -0.21
C VAL A 48 12.05 -4.89 -0.19
N ALA A 49 12.98 -4.02 0.23
CA ALA A 49 14.40 -4.37 0.28
C ALA A 49 14.68 -5.55 1.22
N ALA A 50 14.05 -5.60 2.40
CA ALA A 50 14.18 -6.72 3.32
C ALA A 50 13.56 -8.01 2.76
N ALA A 51 12.43 -7.91 2.06
CA ALA A 51 11.78 -9.04 1.39
C ALA A 51 12.69 -9.66 0.30
N GLU A 52 13.30 -8.81 -0.52
CA GLU A 52 14.14 -9.22 -1.65
C GLU A 52 15.51 -9.75 -1.20
N GLN A 53 16.15 -9.05 -0.27
CA GLN A 53 17.53 -9.37 0.12
C GLN A 53 17.59 -10.43 1.23
N GLY A 54 16.49 -10.64 1.95
CA GLY A 54 16.49 -11.50 3.14
C GLY A 54 17.46 -11.01 4.21
N LYS A 55 17.66 -9.68 4.30
CA LYS A 55 18.52 -9.04 5.31
C LYS A 55 17.74 -7.98 6.09
N PRO A 56 18.12 -7.70 7.35
CA PRO A 56 17.54 -6.58 8.09
C PRO A 56 17.79 -5.26 7.37
N VAL A 57 16.77 -4.40 7.30
CA VAL A 57 16.86 -3.05 6.72
C VAL A 57 16.29 -2.05 7.70
N THR A 58 16.99 -0.94 7.91
CA THR A 58 16.51 0.17 8.74
C THR A 58 16.08 1.35 7.88
N TRP A 59 15.14 2.13 8.38
CA TRP A 59 14.75 3.40 7.77
C TRP A 59 14.60 4.50 8.80
N LYS A 60 14.70 5.75 8.34
CA LYS A 60 14.64 6.92 9.20
C LYS A 60 13.21 7.42 9.30
N VAL A 61 12.70 7.58 10.52
CA VAL A 61 11.38 8.15 10.79
C VAL A 61 11.50 9.65 11.10
N SER A 62 12.50 10.00 11.89
CA SER A 62 12.86 11.38 12.28
C SER A 62 14.37 11.44 12.57
N ASP A 63 14.89 12.60 12.98
CA ASP A 63 16.31 12.74 13.33
C ASP A 63 16.79 11.86 14.48
N ARG A 64 15.86 11.43 15.35
CA ARG A 64 16.17 10.61 16.54
C ARG A 64 15.42 9.28 16.57
N THR A 65 14.62 8.99 15.55
CA THR A 65 13.75 7.81 15.51
C THR A 65 13.96 7.04 14.22
N TYR A 66 14.08 5.72 14.36
CA TYR A 66 14.28 4.79 13.26
C TYR A 66 13.27 3.65 13.34
N GLY A 67 13.01 3.01 12.21
CA GLY A 67 12.34 1.73 12.13
C GLY A 67 13.28 0.66 11.57
N SER A 68 12.92 -0.60 11.76
CA SER A 68 13.62 -1.77 11.22
C SER A 68 12.62 -2.78 10.64
N VAL A 69 12.99 -3.38 9.51
CA VAL A 69 12.32 -4.54 8.94
C VAL A 69 13.30 -5.70 9.00
N ILE A 70 12.95 -6.75 9.73
CA ILE A 70 13.78 -7.90 10.00
C ILE A 70 13.12 -9.13 9.35
N PRO A 71 13.79 -9.84 8.44
CA PRO A 71 13.30 -11.12 7.95
C PRO A 71 13.10 -12.11 9.10
N ALA A 72 11.87 -12.58 9.29
CA ALA A 72 11.53 -13.52 10.36
C ALA A 72 11.79 -14.98 9.95
N ALA A 73 11.73 -15.26 8.63
CA ALA A 73 11.91 -16.60 8.09
C ALA A 73 12.60 -16.61 6.72
N THR A 74 13.04 -17.80 6.32
CA THR A 74 13.46 -18.10 4.96
C THR A 74 12.28 -17.86 4.01
N GLN A 75 12.57 -17.48 2.75
CA GLN A 75 11.54 -17.34 1.72
C GLN A 75 10.85 -18.68 1.48
N TYR A 76 9.54 -18.64 1.27
CA TYR A 76 8.71 -19.80 0.95
C TYR A 76 7.85 -19.50 -0.28
N ALA A 77 7.26 -20.53 -0.89
CA ALA A 77 6.26 -20.35 -1.93
C ALA A 77 4.87 -20.50 -1.33
N ASP A 78 3.92 -19.62 -1.66
CA ASP A 78 2.52 -19.83 -1.30
C ASP A 78 1.86 -20.90 -2.20
N ARG A 79 0.57 -21.18 -1.98
CA ARG A 79 -0.21 -22.12 -2.80
C ARG A 79 -0.26 -21.78 -4.29
N ALA A 80 -0.10 -20.51 -4.64
CA ALA A 80 -0.07 -20.04 -6.02
C ALA A 80 1.37 -20.05 -6.60
N GLY A 81 2.36 -20.55 -5.85
CA GLY A 81 3.76 -20.58 -6.24
C GLY A 81 4.47 -19.22 -6.12
N ARG A 82 3.85 -18.22 -5.49
CA ARG A 82 4.44 -16.88 -5.34
C ARG A 82 5.51 -16.90 -4.26
N PRO A 83 6.68 -16.28 -4.49
CA PRO A 83 7.69 -16.18 -3.46
C PRO A 83 7.23 -15.20 -2.37
N CYS A 84 7.16 -15.70 -1.15
CA CYS A 84 6.72 -14.99 0.04
C CYS A 84 7.80 -15.03 1.12
N ARG A 85 7.80 -14.01 1.99
CA ARG A 85 8.69 -13.93 3.13
C ARG A 85 7.97 -13.31 4.33
N GLY A 86 8.10 -13.96 5.47
CA GLY A 86 7.71 -13.39 6.76
C GLY A 86 8.72 -12.33 7.19
N LEU A 87 8.23 -11.17 7.61
CA LEU A 87 9.00 -10.03 8.06
C LEU A 87 8.45 -9.55 9.39
N LYS A 88 9.32 -9.04 10.25
CA LYS A 88 8.99 -8.34 11.47
C LYS A 88 9.31 -6.86 11.29
N GLN A 89 8.31 -6.01 11.48
CA GLN A 89 8.45 -4.57 11.38
C GLN A 89 8.41 -3.95 12.77
N GLU A 90 9.45 -3.20 13.11
CA GLU A 90 9.59 -2.54 14.41
C GLU A 90 9.84 -1.04 14.21
N ARG A 91 9.28 -0.22 15.09
CA ARG A 91 9.50 1.23 15.12
C ARG A 91 9.57 1.67 16.57
N THR A 92 10.51 2.56 16.90
CA THR A 92 10.65 3.04 18.29
C THR A 92 9.32 3.65 18.77
N GLY A 93 8.83 3.18 19.92
CA GLY A 93 7.56 3.62 20.51
C GLY A 93 6.32 2.95 19.92
N TRP A 94 6.47 1.91 19.08
CA TRP A 94 5.38 1.18 18.45
C TRP A 94 5.55 -0.33 18.70
N THR A 95 4.42 -1.03 18.79
CA THR A 95 4.41 -2.49 18.88
C THR A 95 4.96 -3.07 17.59
N ALA A 96 5.89 -4.01 17.70
CA ALA A 96 6.36 -4.78 16.56
C ALA A 96 5.18 -5.52 15.92
N ARG A 97 5.14 -5.57 14.59
CA ARG A 97 4.15 -6.34 13.85
C ARG A 97 4.81 -7.33 12.91
N ASP A 98 4.24 -8.51 12.83
CA ASP A 98 4.62 -9.51 11.86
C ASP A 98 3.80 -9.27 10.58
N VAL A 99 4.47 -9.30 9.44
CA VAL A 99 3.86 -9.14 8.11
C VAL A 99 4.40 -10.19 7.15
N THR A 100 3.58 -10.57 6.17
CA THR A 100 4.03 -11.35 5.01
C THR A 100 4.15 -10.44 3.80
N ALA A 101 5.29 -10.48 3.13
CA ALA A 101 5.47 -9.89 1.81
C ALA A 101 5.50 -11.02 0.75
N CYS A 102 4.62 -10.96 -0.24
CA CYS A 102 4.57 -11.90 -1.37
C CYS A 102 4.76 -11.17 -2.70
N LYS A 103 5.55 -11.74 -3.61
CA LYS A 103 5.77 -11.17 -4.93
C LYS A 103 4.71 -11.67 -5.92
N GLY A 104 3.97 -10.75 -6.52
CA GLY A 104 3.06 -11.04 -7.62
C GLY A 104 3.79 -11.48 -8.88
N ALA A 105 3.05 -12.04 -9.83
CA ALA A 105 3.58 -12.43 -11.14
C ALA A 105 4.06 -11.21 -11.96
N ASP A 106 3.53 -10.04 -11.66
CA ASP A 106 3.93 -8.73 -12.17
C ASP A 106 5.24 -8.19 -11.53
N GLY A 107 5.79 -8.91 -10.55
CA GLY A 107 6.98 -8.50 -9.80
C GLY A 107 6.70 -7.51 -8.68
N ILE A 108 5.43 -7.14 -8.43
CA ILE A 108 5.04 -6.21 -7.37
C ILE A 108 4.95 -6.96 -6.04
N TRP A 109 5.48 -6.36 -4.98
CA TRP A 109 5.37 -6.91 -3.63
C TRP A 109 4.06 -6.46 -2.97
N VAL A 110 3.27 -7.42 -2.52
CA VAL A 110 2.08 -7.18 -1.71
C VAL A 110 2.41 -7.54 -0.26
N VAL A 111 2.17 -6.61 0.66
CA VAL A 111 2.40 -6.78 2.09
C VAL A 111 1.05 -6.90 2.79
N SER A 112 0.92 -7.89 3.65
CA SER A 112 -0.27 -8.13 4.47
C SER A 112 0.15 -8.46 5.90
N ASP A 113 -0.69 -8.14 6.88
CA ASP A 113 -0.45 -8.56 8.26
C ASP A 113 -0.31 -10.09 8.33
N TYR A 114 0.71 -10.55 9.04
CA TYR A 114 1.03 -11.97 9.11
C TYR A 114 -0.08 -12.70 9.86
N SER A 115 -0.77 -13.60 9.16
CA SER A 115 -1.75 -14.51 9.74
C SER A 115 -1.25 -15.94 9.54
N PRO A 116 -0.59 -16.55 10.55
CA PRO A 116 -0.04 -17.90 10.43
C PRO A 116 -1.14 -18.93 10.17
N ASP A 117 -2.37 -18.69 10.63
CA ASP A 117 -3.53 -19.56 10.38
C ASP A 117 -4.03 -19.52 8.92
N LYS A 118 -3.47 -18.62 8.11
CA LYS A 118 -3.69 -18.52 6.66
C LYS A 118 -2.45 -18.89 5.86
N ALA A 119 -1.38 -19.36 6.53
CA ALA A 119 -0.28 -20.05 5.87
C ALA A 119 -0.74 -21.49 5.65
N ASP A 120 -1.22 -21.72 4.45
CA ASP A 120 -2.18 -22.75 4.12
C ASP A 120 -1.50 -23.83 3.28
#